data_AF-A0A9X8YN79-F1
#
_entry.id   AF-A0A9X8YN79-F1
#
_cell.length_a   1.000
_cell.length_b   1.000
_cell.length_c   1.000
_cell.angle_alpha   90.00
_cell.angle_beta   90.00
_cell.angle_gamma   90.00
#
_symmetry.space_group_name_H-M   'P 1'
#
loop_
_entity.id
_entity.type
_entity.pdbx_description
1 polymer ?
#
loop_
_entity_poly.entity_id
_entity_poly.type
_entity_poly.pdbx_seq_one_letter_code
_entity_poly.pdbx_strand_id
1 'polypeptide(L)'
;RRRSAGAPAHSPAIAAASLPERELRIGYQKFGNLGVLKARQSLEQLFATQRISVLWSEFPAGPQLLHALDGDEIDFGTTGEVPPIFAQAQGNSLVYVGFEPPAPQSVAMVVPQDSPIRSAADLRGKRIALNKGSNVHYLLLQML
;
A
#
# COMPACT_ATOMS: atom_id res chain seq x y z
N ARG A 1 -46.09 6.88 -63.71
CA ARG A 1 -45.99 5.85 -62.64
C ARG A 1 -44.63 5.99 -61.94
N ARG A 2 -44.54 6.78 -60.86
CA ARG A 2 -43.35 6.86 -60.00
C ARG A 2 -43.46 5.76 -58.94
N ARG A 3 -42.48 4.84 -58.88
CA ARG A 3 -42.31 3.91 -57.75
C ARG A 3 -41.30 4.53 -56.80
N SER A 4 -41.76 4.97 -55.63
CA SER A 4 -40.91 5.30 -54.48
C SER A 4 -40.60 4.01 -53.73
N ALA A 5 -39.36 3.53 -53.83
CA ALA A 5 -38.87 2.45 -52.97
C ALA A 5 -38.58 3.04 -51.58
N GLY A 6 -39.24 2.49 -50.54
CA GLY A 6 -38.99 2.86 -49.15
C GLY A 6 -37.64 2.32 -48.68
N ALA A 7 -36.85 3.18 -48.05
CA ALA A 7 -35.60 2.79 -47.40
C ALA A 7 -35.89 2.00 -46.10
N PRO A 8 -35.07 0.99 -45.75
CA PRO A 8 -35.26 0.23 -44.52
C PRO A 8 -34.89 1.08 -43.30
N ALA A 9 -35.82 1.19 -42.34
CA ALA A 9 -35.57 1.81 -41.05
C ALA A 9 -34.51 0.99 -40.28
N HIS A 10 -33.37 1.61 -39.98
CA HIS A 10 -32.37 1.04 -39.08
C HIS A 10 -32.79 1.35 -37.65
N SER A 11 -33.20 0.32 -36.90
CA SER A 11 -33.36 0.43 -35.46
C SER A 11 -31.97 0.66 -34.84
N PRO A 12 -31.77 1.72 -34.02
CA PRO A 12 -30.50 1.90 -33.34
C PRO A 12 -30.35 0.76 -32.34
N ALA A 13 -29.31 -0.06 -32.51
CA ALA A 13 -28.89 -0.99 -31.48
C ALA A 13 -28.50 -0.16 -30.26
N ILE A 14 -29.17 -0.38 -29.12
CA ILE A 14 -28.78 0.20 -27.84
C ILE A 14 -27.42 -0.42 -27.52
N ALA A 15 -26.35 0.34 -27.71
CA ALA A 15 -25.02 -0.05 -27.26
C ALA A 15 -25.09 -0.24 -25.75
N ALA A 16 -24.88 -1.47 -25.27
CA ALA A 16 -24.69 -1.72 -23.86
C ALA A 16 -23.53 -0.85 -23.39
N ALA A 17 -23.79 0.10 -22.49
CA ALA A 17 -22.76 0.96 -21.94
C ALA A 17 -21.65 0.07 -21.35
N SER A 18 -20.46 0.15 -21.94
CA SER A 18 -19.27 -0.47 -21.40
C SER A 18 -19.01 0.14 -20.03
N LEU A 19 -19.16 -0.63 -18.96
CA LEU A 19 -18.70 -0.23 -17.64
C LEU A 19 -17.23 0.23 -17.78
N PRO A 20 -16.87 1.42 -17.26
CA PRO A 20 -15.51 1.92 -17.36
C PRO A 20 -14.55 0.93 -16.71
N GLU A 21 -13.41 0.71 -17.35
CA GLU A 21 -12.31 -0.02 -16.75
C GLU A 21 -11.87 0.73 -15.50
N ARG A 22 -11.84 0.04 -14.36
CA ARG A 22 -11.45 0.62 -13.08
C ARG A 22 -10.06 0.14 -12.73
N GLU A 23 -9.26 1.01 -12.14
CA GLU A 23 -7.95 0.65 -11.63
C GLU A 23 -7.98 0.56 -10.10
N LEU A 24 -7.28 -0.42 -9.55
CA LEU A 24 -6.98 -0.55 -8.13
C LEU A 24 -5.46 -0.46 -7.97
N ARG A 25 -4.97 0.67 -7.46
CA ARG A 25 -3.56 0.97 -7.28
C ARG A 25 -3.14 0.59 -5.87
N ILE A 26 -2.28 -0.42 -5.75
CA ILE A 26 -1.86 -0.99 -4.48
C ILE A 26 -0.40 -0.64 -4.20
N GLY A 27 -0.17 0.08 -3.10
CA GLY A 27 1.14 0.26 -2.52
C GLY A 27 1.53 -0.93 -1.66
N TYR A 28 2.74 -1.45 -1.85
CA TYR A 28 3.29 -2.52 -1.02
C TYR A 28 4.75 -2.25 -0.63
N GLN A 29 5.19 -2.94 0.42
CA GLN A 29 6.58 -2.94 0.87
C GLN A 29 7.12 -4.38 0.81
N LYS A 30 8.44 -4.56 0.91
CA LYS A 30 9.06 -5.91 0.99
C LYS A 30 8.87 -6.59 2.36
N PHE A 31 7.65 -6.53 2.90
CA PHE A 31 7.18 -7.28 4.06
C PHE A 31 5.66 -7.53 3.94
N GLY A 32 5.10 -8.32 4.87
CA GLY A 32 3.66 -8.56 4.92
C GLY A 32 3.17 -9.41 3.75
N ASN A 33 1.85 -9.46 3.57
CA ASN A 33 1.22 -10.41 2.65
C ASN A 33 1.06 -9.89 1.21
N LEU A 34 1.07 -8.57 0.99
CA LEU A 34 0.78 -7.98 -0.32
C LEU A 34 1.80 -8.37 -1.40
N GLY A 35 3.09 -8.49 -1.06
CA GLY A 35 4.10 -8.97 -1.99
C GLY A 35 3.85 -10.41 -2.47
N VAL A 36 3.31 -11.26 -1.60
CA VAL A 36 2.93 -12.64 -1.94
C VAL A 36 1.71 -12.67 -2.85
N LEU A 37 0.69 -11.84 -2.56
CA LEU A 37 -0.49 -11.73 -3.42
C LEU A 37 -0.12 -11.24 -4.82
N LYS A 38 0.76 -10.22 -4.90
CA LYS A 38 1.31 -9.72 -6.16
C LYS A 38 2.02 -10.82 -6.94
N ALA A 39 2.89 -11.59 -6.29
CA ALA A 39 3.64 -12.67 -6.94
C ALA A 39 2.72 -13.79 -7.48
N ARG A 40 1.61 -14.05 -6.78
CA ARG A 40 0.61 -15.05 -7.17
C ARG A 40 -0.42 -14.54 -8.17
N GLN A 41 -0.48 -13.24 -8.41
CA GLN A 41 -1.48 -12.57 -9.26
C GLN A 41 -2.92 -12.89 -8.85
N SER A 42 -3.16 -13.16 -7.57
CA SER A 42 -4.45 -13.67 -7.09
C SER A 42 -5.54 -12.60 -7.12
N LEU A 43 -5.18 -11.33 -6.93
CA LEU A 43 -6.13 -10.23 -6.98
C LEU A 43 -6.55 -9.92 -8.42
N GLU A 44 -5.61 -9.95 -9.35
CA GLU A 44 -5.85 -9.80 -10.79
C GLU A 44 -6.83 -10.87 -11.29
N GLN A 45 -6.62 -12.14 -10.91
CA GLN A 45 -7.53 -13.23 -11.26
C GLN A 45 -8.92 -13.05 -10.65
N LEU A 46 -8.99 -12.65 -9.37
CA LEU A 46 -10.25 -12.41 -8.67
C LEU A 46 -11.07 -11.29 -9.33
N PHE A 47 -10.38 -10.22 -9.75
CA PHE A 47 -11.01 -9.01 -10.26
C PHE A 47 -11.19 -8.99 -11.78
N ALA A 48 -10.64 -9.95 -12.52
CA ALA A 48 -10.75 -10.05 -13.98
C ALA A 48 -12.21 -10.01 -14.47
N THR A 49 -13.14 -10.69 -13.78
CA THR A 49 -14.57 -10.72 -14.15
C THR A 49 -15.29 -9.39 -13.89
N GLN A 50 -14.70 -8.51 -13.10
CA GLN A 50 -15.26 -7.23 -12.69
C GLN A 50 -14.68 -6.03 -13.47
N ARG A 51 -13.79 -6.30 -14.44
CA ARG A 51 -13.06 -5.28 -15.23
C ARG A 51 -12.32 -4.28 -14.34
N ILE A 52 -11.66 -4.78 -13.31
CA ILE A 52 -10.77 -4.00 -12.45
C ILE A 52 -9.34 -4.47 -12.69
N SER A 53 -8.50 -3.54 -13.13
CA SER A 53 -7.05 -3.74 -13.33
C SER A 53 -6.31 -3.44 -12.04
N VAL A 54 -5.42 -4.34 -11.59
CA VAL A 54 -4.63 -4.15 -10.36
C VAL A 54 -3.24 -3.65 -10.73
N LEU A 55 -2.87 -2.50 -10.19
CA LEU A 55 -1.56 -1.87 -10.38
C LEU A 55 -0.79 -1.92 -9.06
N TRP A 56 0.53 -2.11 -9.13
CA TRP A 56 1.37 -2.29 -7.94
C TRP A 56 2.54 -1.31 -7.93
N SER A 57 2.71 -0.62 -6.80
CA SER A 57 3.82 0.29 -6.55
C SER A 57 4.59 -0.16 -5.30
N GLU A 58 5.90 -0.37 -5.43
CA GLU A 58 6.77 -0.72 -4.29
C GLU A 58 7.26 0.55 -3.58
N PHE A 59 7.13 0.58 -2.26
CA PHE A 59 7.61 1.68 -1.43
C PHE A 59 8.71 1.23 -0.46
N PRO A 60 9.71 2.09 -0.19
CA PRO A 60 10.82 1.74 0.68
C PRO A 60 10.44 1.69 2.16
N ALA A 61 9.50 2.54 2.61
CA ALA A 61 9.03 2.57 3.99
C ALA A 61 7.58 3.08 4.09
N GLY A 62 6.98 2.89 5.27
CA GLY A 62 5.60 3.27 5.55
C GLY A 62 5.26 4.75 5.34
N PRO A 63 6.11 5.70 5.80
CA PRO A 63 5.86 7.13 5.57
C PRO A 63 5.68 7.49 4.09
N GLN A 64 6.53 6.99 3.21
CA GLN A 64 6.44 7.24 1.76
C GLN A 64 5.17 6.65 1.17
N LEU A 65 4.77 5.45 1.62
CA LEU A 65 3.52 4.82 1.19
C LEU A 65 2.31 5.67 1.62
N LEU A 66 2.29 6.17 2.85
CA LEU A 66 1.18 7.01 3.34
C LEU A 66 1.13 8.38 2.67
N HIS A 67 2.27 8.95 2.28
CA HIS A 67 2.29 10.16 1.44
C HIS A 67 1.67 9.91 0.05
N ALA A 68 1.97 8.77 -0.58
CA ALA A 68 1.36 8.39 -1.85
C ALA A 68 -0.15 8.12 -1.73
N LEU A 69 -0.59 7.54 -0.59
CA LEU A 69 -2.01 7.32 -0.31
C LEU A 69 -2.77 8.64 -0.11
N ASP A 70 -2.17 9.58 0.63
CA ASP A 70 -2.75 10.91 0.88
C ASP A 70 -2.82 11.78 -0.39
N GLY A 71 -1.86 11.60 -1.31
CA GLY A 71 -1.81 12.28 -2.60
C GLY A 71 -2.62 11.62 -3.72
N ASP A 72 -3.50 10.66 -3.40
CA ASP A 72 -4.28 9.88 -4.36
C ASP A 72 -3.42 9.17 -5.44
N GLU A 73 -2.16 8.81 -5.16
CA GLU A 73 -1.29 8.06 -6.08
C GLU A 73 -1.53 6.54 -5.99
N ILE A 74 -1.95 6.06 -4.82
CA ILE A 74 -2.41 4.69 -4.56
C ILE A 74 -3.76 4.73 -3.85
N ASP A 75 -4.55 3.67 -3.98
CA ASP A 75 -5.89 3.55 -3.38
C ASP A 75 -5.87 2.69 -2.11
N PHE A 76 -4.89 1.80 -1.99
CA PHE A 76 -4.78 0.83 -0.91
C PHE A 76 -3.31 0.50 -0.63
N GLY A 77 -2.98 0.21 0.62
CA GLY A 77 -1.66 -0.31 0.95
C GLY A 77 -1.58 -0.87 2.37
N THR A 78 -0.47 -1.54 2.63
CA THR A 78 -0.13 -2.03 3.98
C THR A 78 1.08 -1.29 4.52
N THR A 79 1.06 -0.99 5.82
CA THR A 79 2.18 -0.36 6.51
C THR A 79 2.29 -0.90 7.93
N GLY A 80 3.33 -0.48 8.66
CA GLY A 80 3.51 -0.80 10.07
C GLY A 80 2.49 -0.10 10.97
N GLU A 81 2.48 -0.44 12.25
CA GLU A 81 1.57 0.11 13.25
C GLU A 81 1.83 1.59 13.57
N VAL A 82 3.06 2.07 13.36
CA VAL A 82 3.50 3.42 13.75
C VAL A 82 3.24 4.50 12.69
N PRO A 83 3.52 4.30 11.39
CA PRO A 83 3.33 5.35 10.38
C PRO A 83 1.91 5.94 10.33
N PRO A 84 0.81 5.16 10.46
CA PRO A 84 -0.54 5.70 10.46
C PRO A 84 -0.79 6.69 11.60
N ILE A 85 -0.19 6.47 12.78
CA ILE A 85 -0.31 7.39 13.93
C ILE A 85 0.30 8.76 13.59
N PHE A 86 1.49 8.76 12.97
CA PHE A 86 2.15 10.01 12.56
C PHE A 86 1.42 10.71 11.40
N ALA A 87 0.83 9.97 10.47
CA ALA A 87 0.02 10.54 9.40
C ALA A 87 -1.26 11.17 9.96
N GLN A 88 -1.98 10.48 10.85
CA GLN A 88 -3.17 11.02 11.50
C GLN A 88 -2.86 12.25 12.37
N ALA A 89 -1.72 12.26 13.06
CA ALA A 89 -1.27 13.42 13.83
C ALA A 89 -1.01 14.66 12.95
N GLN A 90 -0.82 14.48 11.64
CA GLN A 90 -0.67 15.56 10.65
C GLN A 90 -1.97 15.90 9.92
N GLY A 91 -3.08 15.23 10.24
CA GLY A 91 -4.41 15.52 9.68
C GLY A 91 -4.86 14.59 8.56
N ASN A 92 -4.06 13.59 8.18
CA ASN A 92 -4.40 12.67 7.10
C ASN A 92 -5.59 11.77 7.51
N SER A 93 -6.59 11.67 6.64
CA SER A 93 -7.76 10.80 6.86
C SER A 93 -7.45 9.39 6.37
N LEU A 94 -7.44 8.41 7.28
CA LEU A 94 -7.14 7.01 6.97
C LEU A 94 -8.32 6.11 7.31
N VAL A 95 -8.58 5.12 6.45
CA VAL A 95 -9.52 4.03 6.71
C VAL A 95 -8.73 2.74 6.94
N TYR A 96 -8.88 2.17 8.13
CA TYR A 96 -8.30 0.87 8.47
C TYR A 96 -9.25 -0.24 8.06
N VAL A 97 -8.85 -1.06 7.07
CA VAL A 97 -9.68 -2.16 6.54
C VAL A 97 -9.28 -3.54 7.07
N GLY A 98 -8.19 -3.62 7.82
CA GLY A 98 -7.69 -4.87 8.40
C GLY A 98 -6.39 -4.65 9.20
N PHE A 99 -5.97 -5.70 9.90
CA PHE A 99 -4.70 -5.73 10.62
C PHE A 99 -4.09 -7.14 10.55
N GLU A 100 -2.77 -7.24 10.73
CA GLU A 100 -2.05 -8.50 10.84
C GLU A 100 -1.67 -8.75 12.32
N PRO A 101 -1.52 -10.01 12.77
CA PRO A 101 -1.06 -10.31 14.12
C PRO A 101 0.30 -9.65 14.42
N PRO A 102 0.56 -9.25 15.68
CA PRO A 102 1.83 -8.62 16.05
C PRO A 102 3.04 -9.49 15.70
N ALA A 103 4.07 -8.85 15.14
CA ALA A 103 5.36 -9.49 14.82
C ALA A 103 6.49 -8.88 15.68
N PRO A 104 6.51 -9.11 17.01
CA PRO A 104 7.41 -8.40 17.93
C PRO A 104 8.90 -8.70 17.69
N GLN A 105 9.22 -9.81 17.02
CA GLN A 105 10.59 -10.21 16.68
C GLN A 105 11.02 -9.76 15.27
N SER A 106 10.18 -9.01 14.55
CA SER A 106 10.47 -8.56 13.18
C SER A 106 11.44 -7.39 13.11
N VAL A 107 11.72 -6.74 14.24
CA VAL A 107 12.59 -5.57 14.33
C VAL A 107 13.63 -5.78 15.44
N ALA A 108 14.88 -5.45 15.16
CA ALA A 108 15.96 -5.56 16.12
C ALA A 108 16.98 -4.42 15.94
N MET A 109 17.66 -4.07 17.03
CA MET A 109 18.87 -3.27 16.95
C MET A 109 20.04 -4.15 16.54
N VAL A 110 20.78 -3.72 15.53
CA VAL A 110 21.96 -4.44 15.04
C VAL A 110 23.20 -3.61 15.33
N VAL A 111 24.24 -4.28 15.81
CA VAL A 111 25.56 -3.71 16.06
C VAL A 111 26.62 -4.58 15.35
N PRO A 112 27.81 -4.05 15.05
CA PRO A 112 28.93 -4.88 14.58
C PRO A 112 29.20 -6.05 15.53
N GLN A 113 29.67 -7.18 15.00
CA GLN A 113 29.90 -8.40 15.77
C GLN A 113 30.82 -8.17 16.99
N ASP A 114 31.89 -7.39 16.81
CA ASP A 114 32.86 -7.07 17.86
C ASP A 114 32.53 -5.79 18.63
N SER A 115 31.28 -5.31 18.51
CA SER A 115 30.85 -4.10 19.20
C SER A 115 30.89 -4.30 20.73
N PRO A 116 31.34 -3.28 21.48
CA PRO A 116 31.23 -3.28 22.94
C PRO A 116 29.80 -3.05 23.43
N ILE A 117 28.87 -2.65 22.55
CA ILE A 117 27.45 -2.45 22.89
C ILE A 117 26.81 -3.83 23.13
N ARG A 118 26.38 -4.08 24.37
CA ARG A 118 25.75 -5.35 24.78
C ARG A 118 24.41 -5.15 25.49
N SER A 119 24.07 -3.91 25.82
CA SER A 119 22.83 -3.52 26.48
C SER A 119 22.29 -2.18 25.95
N ALA A 120 21.04 -1.87 26.26
CA ALA A 120 20.44 -0.57 25.91
C ALA A 120 21.18 0.61 26.57
N ALA A 121 21.73 0.42 27.78
CA ALA A 121 22.47 1.45 28.49
C ALA A 121 23.72 1.94 27.73
N ASP A 122 24.36 1.04 26.98
CA ASP A 122 25.58 1.33 26.20
C ASP A 122 25.32 2.29 25.02
N LEU A 123 24.04 2.50 24.66
CA LEU A 123 23.61 3.42 23.61
C LEU A 123 23.69 4.89 24.03
N ARG A 124 23.84 5.18 25.32
CA ARG A 124 23.91 6.56 25.81
C ARG A 124 25.05 7.33 25.13
N GLY A 125 24.71 8.50 24.58
CA GLY A 125 25.64 9.37 23.87
C GLY A 125 26.12 8.83 22.52
N LYS A 126 25.57 7.71 22.03
CA LYS A 126 25.86 7.16 20.70
C LYS A 126 24.95 7.79 19.65
N ARG A 127 25.44 7.83 18.41
CA ARG A 127 24.63 8.21 17.24
C ARG A 127 23.99 6.94 16.68
N ILE A 128 22.68 6.98 16.49
CA ILE A 128 21.89 5.84 16.02
C ILE A 128 21.29 6.21 14.67
N ALA A 129 21.50 5.35 13.67
CA ALA A 129 20.89 5.51 12.34
C ALA A 129 19.55 4.79 12.31
N LEU A 130 18.50 5.46 11.80
CA LEU A 130 17.15 4.90 11.69
C LEU A 130 16.31 5.71 10.70
N ASN A 131 15.16 5.17 10.30
CA ASN A 131 14.13 5.93 9.59
C ASN A 131 13.24 6.66 10.62
N LYS A 132 13.23 8.00 10.59
CA LYS A 132 12.38 8.80 11.48
C LYS A 132 10.89 8.54 11.17
N GLY A 133 10.10 8.32 12.22
CA GLY A 133 8.64 8.13 12.12
C GLY A 133 8.20 6.71 11.73
N SER A 134 9.11 5.74 11.69
CA SER A 134 8.79 4.33 11.45
C SER A 134 8.85 3.49 12.73
N ASN A 135 8.59 2.19 12.59
CA ASN A 135 8.60 1.23 13.69
C ASN A 135 9.98 1.14 14.37
N VAL A 136 11.09 1.28 13.61
CA VAL A 136 12.44 1.32 14.20
C VAL A 136 12.68 2.59 15.03
N HIS A 137 11.98 3.69 14.73
CA HIS A 137 11.99 4.88 15.57
C HIS A 137 11.28 4.64 16.89
N TYR A 138 10.09 4.02 16.83
CA TYR A 138 9.35 3.66 18.02
C TYR A 138 10.09 2.66 18.91
N LEU A 139 10.71 1.62 18.32
CA LEU A 139 11.55 0.67 19.06
C LEU A 139 12.65 1.40 19.83
N LEU A 140 13.35 2.32 19.19
CA LEU A 140 14.40 3.09 19.87
C LEU A 140 13.83 3.90 21.05
N LEU A 141 12.66 4.51 20.90
CA LEU A 141 12.00 5.25 21.99
C LEU A 141 11.58 4.34 23.15
N GLN A 142 11.24 3.06 22.89
CA GLN A 142 10.89 2.09 23.93
C GLN A 142 12.13 1.52 24.65
N MET A 143 13.30 1.56 24.02
CA MET A 143 14.56 1.05 24.58
C MET A 143 15.28 2.05 25.50
N LEU A 144 14.96 3.35 25.40
CA LEU A 144 15.62 4.46 26.10
C LEU A 144 14.82 4.93 27.31
#